data_AF-A0A5B6W746-F1
#
_entry.id   AF-A0A5B6W746-F1
#
_cell.length_a   1.000
_cell.length_b   1.000
_cell.length_c   1.000
_cell.angle_alpha   90.00
_cell.angle_beta   90.00
_cell.angle_gamma   90.00
#
_symmetry.space_group_name_H-M   'P 1'
#
loop_
_entity.id
_entity.type
_entity.pdbx_description
1 polymer ?
#
loop_
_entity_poly.entity_id
_entity_poly.type
_entity_poly.pdbx_seq_one_letter_code
_entity_poly.pdbx_strand_id
1 'polypeptide(L)'
;MLSGEISGELQSLQSLETLNLSHNNLSGEIPASFEHLRGLYTVDISYNELQGPIPNCQAFLNASVQELRGNKALCGNASGLPPCTPFF
;
A
#
# COMPACT_ATOMS: atom_id res chain seq x y z
N MET A 1 11.41 -1.35 -14.88
CA MET A 1 10.12 -0.96 -14.28
C MET A 1 9.37 -2.22 -13.97
N LEU A 2 8.97 -2.41 -12.72
CA LEU A 2 8.13 -3.52 -12.31
C LEU A 2 6.69 -3.25 -12.75
N SER A 3 5.96 -4.30 -13.12
CA SER A 3 4.56 -4.23 -13.53
C SER A 3 3.81 -5.47 -13.05
N GLY A 4 2.49 -5.43 -13.12
CA GLY A 4 1.61 -6.46 -12.56
C GLY A 4 1.20 -6.16 -11.13
N GLU A 5 0.68 -7.16 -10.43
CA GLU A 5 0.15 -7.01 -9.07
C GLU A 5 1.21 -7.26 -8.00
N ILE A 6 1.01 -6.70 -6.81
CA ILE A 6 1.85 -6.98 -5.65
C ILE A 6 1.50 -8.38 -5.14
N SER A 7 2.49 -9.28 -5.09
CA SER A 7 2.29 -10.63 -4.58
C SER A 7 1.98 -10.64 -3.08
N GLY A 8 0.92 -11.35 -2.68
CA GLY A 8 0.56 -11.58 -1.28
C GLY A 8 1.61 -12.38 -0.50
N GLU A 9 2.54 -13.06 -1.18
CA GLU A 9 3.62 -13.85 -0.56
C GLU A 9 4.60 -12.98 0.23
N LEU A 10 4.65 -11.68 -0.03
CA LEU A 10 5.47 -10.72 0.72
C LEU A 10 5.10 -10.71 2.22
N GLN A 11 3.90 -11.15 2.59
CA GLN A 11 3.51 -11.39 3.99
C GLN A 11 4.50 -12.30 4.75
N SER A 12 5.19 -13.21 4.07
CA SER A 12 6.17 -14.12 4.69
C SER A 12 7.41 -13.41 5.23
N LEU A 13 7.67 -12.17 4.79
CA LEU A 13 8.83 -11.37 5.20
C LEU A 13 8.58 -10.70 6.55
N GLN A 14 8.45 -11.48 7.61
CA GLN A 14 8.08 -11.02 8.95
C GLN A 14 9.08 -10.03 9.58
N SER A 15 10.34 -10.03 9.11
CA SER A 15 11.38 -9.09 9.53
C SER A 15 11.52 -7.86 8.61
N LEU A 16 10.62 -7.68 7.64
CA LEU A 16 10.66 -6.54 6.72
C LEU A 16 10.24 -5.27 7.46
N GLU A 17 11.16 -4.31 7.56
CA GLU A 17 10.91 -3.03 8.24
C GLU A 17 10.55 -1.90 7.29
N THR A 18 11.12 -1.92 6.08
CA THR A 18 10.92 -0.89 5.06
C THR A 18 10.59 -1.54 3.72
N LEU A 19 9.53 -1.06 3.07
CA LEU A 19 9.13 -1.46 1.73
C LEU A 19 9.02 -0.24 0.82
N ASN A 20 9.93 -0.13 -0.15
CA ASN A 20 9.85 0.90 -1.18
C ASN A 20 9.58 0.25 -2.54
N LEU A 21 8.39 0.51 -3.09
CA LEU A 21 7.93 0.11 -4.42
C LEU A 21 7.62 1.31 -5.31
N SER A 22 8.02 2.51 -4.89
CA SER A 22 7.70 3.75 -5.59
C SER A 22 8.21 3.78 -7.03
N HIS A 23 7.56 4.56 -7.88
CA HIS A 23 7.95 4.78 -9.28
C HIS A 23 8.04 3.49 -10.11
N ASN A 24 7.01 2.65 -10.00
CA ASN A 24 6.83 1.47 -10.85
C ASN A 24 5.49 1.53 -11.58
N ASN A 25 5.18 0.46 -12.31
CA ASN A 25 3.93 0.31 -13.05
C ASN A 25 3.05 -0.80 -12.43
N LEU A 26 3.12 -0.95 -11.10
CA LEU A 26 2.34 -1.94 -10.36
C LEU A 26 0.88 -1.54 -10.34
N SER A 27 -0.02 -2.49 -10.53
CA SER A 27 -1.46 -2.27 -10.66
C SER A 27 -2.25 -3.17 -9.72
N GLY A 28 -3.56 -2.97 -9.66
CA GLY A 28 -4.43 -3.79 -8.82
C GLY A 28 -4.45 -3.32 -7.36
N GLU A 29 -4.80 -4.21 -6.45
CA GLU A 29 -4.93 -3.91 -5.03
C GLU A 29 -3.66 -4.26 -4.24
N ILE A 30 -3.49 -3.62 -3.09
CA ILE A 30 -2.47 -4.02 -2.12
C ILE A 30 -3.02 -5.24 -1.37
N PRO A 31 -2.29 -6.36 -1.30
CA PRO A 31 -2.79 -7.54 -0.61
C PRO A 31 -3.14 -7.24 0.85
N ALA A 32 -4.38 -7.57 1.25
CA ALA A 32 -4.82 -7.43 2.65
C ALA A 32 -3.94 -8.23 3.62
N SER A 33 -3.23 -9.25 3.13
CA SER A 33 -2.24 -10.01 3.90
C SER A 33 -1.13 -9.15 4.52
N PHE A 34 -0.85 -7.96 3.98
CA PHE A 34 0.13 -7.02 4.51
C PHE A 34 -0.23 -6.50 5.91
N GLU A 35 -1.48 -6.66 6.35
CA GLU A 35 -1.87 -6.42 7.74
C GLU A 35 -1.08 -7.26 8.74
N HIS A 36 -0.56 -8.42 8.30
CA HIS A 36 0.23 -9.32 9.13
C HIS A 36 1.74 -9.03 9.10
N LEU A 37 2.19 -8.02 8.35
CA LEU A 37 3.58 -7.57 8.37
C LEU A 37 3.83 -6.68 9.60
N ARG A 38 3.87 -7.31 10.77
CA ARG A 38 3.98 -6.60 12.06
C ARG A 38 5.29 -5.83 12.22
N GLY A 39 6.33 -6.25 11.52
CA GLY A 39 7.63 -5.57 11.51
C GLY A 39 7.70 -4.37 10.57
N LEU A 40 6.70 -4.16 9.70
CA LEU A 40 6.75 -3.11 8.68
C LEU A 40 6.41 -1.75 9.30
N TYR A 41 7.35 -0.81 9.22
CA TYR A 41 7.24 0.54 9.78
C TYR A 41 7.20 1.62 8.71
N THR A 42 7.84 1.40 7.57
CA THR A 42 7.94 2.39 6.50
C THR A 42 7.51 1.79 5.17
N VAL A 43 6.64 2.50 4.47
CA VAL A 43 6.19 2.13 3.14
C VAL A 43 6.22 3.33 2.21
N ASP A 44 6.70 3.14 0.99
CA ASP A 44 6.54 4.08 -0.12
C ASP A 44 6.08 3.30 -1.35
N ILE A 45 4.84 3.53 -1.76
CA ILE A 45 4.21 2.92 -2.94
C ILE A 45 3.79 3.98 -3.95
N SER A 46 4.33 5.19 -3.82
CA SER A 46 3.95 6.34 -4.62
C SER A 46 4.26 6.11 -6.10
N TYR A 47 3.50 6.77 -6.98
CA TYR A 47 3.71 6.68 -8.43
C TYR A 47 3.65 5.25 -8.96
N ASN A 48 2.47 4.63 -8.82
CA ASN A 48 2.09 3.33 -9.38
C ASN A 48 0.64 3.43 -9.91
N GLU A 49 0.04 2.31 -10.31
CA GLU A 49 -1.36 2.22 -10.76
C GLU A 49 -2.25 1.49 -9.73
N LEU A 50 -1.91 1.55 -8.43
CA LEU A 50 -2.62 0.82 -7.39
C LEU A 50 -3.99 1.44 -7.07
N GLN A 51 -4.93 0.60 -6.63
CA GLN A 51 -6.30 0.99 -6.30
C GLN A 51 -6.82 0.21 -5.08
N GLY A 52 -7.95 0.66 -4.53
CA GLY A 52 -8.63 -0.04 -3.44
C GLY A 52 -8.14 0.36 -2.04
N PRO A 53 -8.54 -0.40 -1.01
CA PRO A 53 -8.20 -0.09 0.37
C PRO A 53 -6.71 -0.30 0.63
N ILE A 54 -6.12 0.62 1.40
CA ILE A 54 -4.83 0.36 2.04
C ILE A 54 -4.98 -0.65 3.19
N PRO A 55 -3.98 -1.52 3.44
CA PRO A 55 -3.98 -2.42 4.59
C PRO A 55 -4.02 -1.65 5.92
N ASN A 56 -4.76 -2.16 6.90
CA ASN A 56 -4.83 -1.55 8.23
C ASN A 56 -3.65 -1.96 9.12
N CYS A 57 -2.43 -1.58 8.74
CA CYS A 57 -1.24 -1.76 9.57
C CYS A 57 -0.43 -0.48 9.75
N GLN A 58 0.47 -0.50 10.73
CA GLN A 58 1.18 0.67 11.23
C GLN A 58 1.90 1.45 10.12
N ALA A 59 2.59 0.77 9.19
CA ALA A 59 3.27 1.43 8.08
C ALA A 59 2.32 2.25 7.19
N PHE A 60 1.17 1.70 6.79
CA PHE A 60 0.24 2.39 5.91
C PHE A 60 -0.54 3.50 6.62
N LEU A 61 -0.90 3.30 7.90
CA LEU A 61 -1.59 4.33 8.68
C LEU A 61 -0.70 5.55 8.98
N ASN A 62 0.61 5.31 9.17
CA ASN A 62 1.59 6.37 9.42
C ASN A 62 2.20 6.95 8.14
N ALA A 63 1.94 6.34 6.98
CA ALA A 63 2.44 6.86 5.71
C ALA A 63 1.88 8.25 5.46
N SER A 64 2.77 9.14 5.05
CA SER A 64 2.46 10.47 4.57
C SER A 64 1.74 10.41 3.23
N VAL A 65 1.03 11.49 2.88
CA VAL A 65 0.38 11.62 1.57
C VAL A 65 1.39 11.48 0.41
N GLN A 66 2.67 11.78 0.64
CA GLN A 66 3.71 11.69 -0.41
C GLN A 66 4.09 10.25 -0.75
N GLU A 67 4.02 9.34 0.22
CA GLU A 67 4.36 7.92 0.07
C GLU A 67 3.22 7.12 -0.58
N LEU A 68 2.02 7.69 -0.64
CA LEU A 68 0.82 7.04 -1.21
C LEU A 68 0.34 7.70 -2.52
N ARG A 69 0.81 8.91 -2.85
CA ARG A 69 0.33 9.70 -4.00
C ARG A 69 0.61 9.03 -5.34
N GLY A 70 -0.08 9.51 -6.37
CA GLY A 70 0.17 9.07 -7.75
C GLY A 70 -0.21 7.62 -7.97
N ASN A 71 -1.24 7.15 -7.26
CA ASN A 71 -1.91 5.88 -7.47
C ASN A 71 -3.33 6.13 -7.98
N LYS A 72 -3.94 5.12 -8.59
CA LYS A 72 -5.18 5.24 -9.35
C LYS A 72 -6.40 5.58 -8.49
N ALA A 73 -6.60 4.84 -7.38
CA ALA A 73 -7.78 5.03 -6.52
C ALA A 73 -7.57 4.40 -5.14
N LEU A 74 -6.48 4.74 -4.45
CA LEU A 74 -6.28 4.30 -3.06
C LEU A 74 -7.28 5.00 -2.13
N CYS A 75 -7.77 4.26 -1.14
CA CYS A 75 -8.66 4.77 -0.11
C CYS A 75 -8.33 4.14 1.24
N GLY A 76 -8.79 4.75 2.34
CA GLY A 76 -8.65 4.17 3.68
C GLY A 76 -8.41 5.22 4.74
N ASN A 77 -7.90 4.78 5.89
CA ASN A 77 -7.75 5.61 7.09
C ASN A 77 -6.36 6.25 7.24
N ALA A 78 -5.64 6.44 6.14
CA ALA A 78 -4.35 7.15 6.13
C ALA A 78 -4.52 8.61 5.78
N SER A 79 -3.59 9.43 6.26
CA SER A 79 -3.59 10.88 6.03
C SER A 79 -3.56 11.21 4.54
N GLY A 80 -4.57 11.96 4.08
CA GLY A 80 -4.64 12.43 2.69
C GLY A 80 -5.30 11.45 1.70
N LEU A 81 -5.74 10.27 2.15
CA LEU A 81 -6.61 9.41 1.35
C LEU A 81 -8.09 9.67 1.66
N PRO A 82 -8.99 9.55 0.67
CA PRO A 82 -10.41 9.53 0.94
C PRO A 82 -10.80 8.24 1.70
N PRO A 83 -11.86 8.27 2.53
CA PRO A 83 -12.39 7.05 3.11
C PRO A 83 -12.86 6.12 1.99
N CYS A 84 -12.67 4.81 2.18
CA CYS A 84 -13.22 3.85 1.25
C CYS A 84 -14.75 3.92 1.33
N THR A 85 -15.38 4.30 0.23
CA THR A 85 -16.83 4.20 0.11
C THR A 85 -17.17 2.74 -0.20
N PRO A 86 -17.90 2.03 0.67
CA PRO A 86 -18.57 0.82 0.24
C PRO A 86 -19.57 1.31 -0.82
N PHE A 87 -19.29 1.03 -2.08
CA PHE A 87 -20.15 1.50 -3.17
C PHE A 87 -21.60 1.04 -2.93
N PHE A 88 -22.54 1.92 -3.30
CA PHE A 88 -24.00 1.75 -3.24
C PHE A 88 -24.50 0.39 -3.72
#